data_AF-A0A067NLQ1-F1
#
_entry.id   AF-A0A067NLQ1-F1
#
_cell.length_a   1.000
_cell.length_b   1.000
_cell.length_c   1.000
_cell.angle_alpha   90.00
_cell.angle_beta   90.00
_cell.angle_gamma   90.00
#
_symmetry.space_group_name_H-M   'P 1'
#
loop_
_entity.id
_entity.type
_entity.pdbx_description
1 polymer ?
#
loop_
_entity_poly.entity_id
_entity_poly.type
_entity_poly.pdbx_seq_one_letter_code
_entity_poly.pdbx_strand_id
1 'polypeptide(L)'
;MSHWSLYVNRSSQVLRDNLAKILLMQGADAPSRAPRSLFTFNTPQDISQFATGSDSDIGGLSTVNFDFIEDETVNGPIGRPPVGTGRFWGTMSLRIPSTPAANKPRITRSGYAGFRNKARPSLFGNITEDLSSHDYLALRLRPSGNPITRTSYFVNIQTEDDIGMGIGGLGGGMEVWQHRLMFKNQDVPEEELLGVKDGGWEELYIPFNNFVLTHAGEISLQSKPTIRREKVKSIGISILGGNSGVEGRYELGIDEIRAVNDEDVRR
;
A
#
# COMPACT_ATOMS: atom_id res chain seq x y z
N MET A 1 -1.89 9.13 26.59
CA MET A 1 -3.35 8.88 26.51
C MET A 1 -3.58 7.37 26.56
N SER A 2 -4.58 6.91 27.31
CA SER A 2 -4.84 5.47 27.48
C SER A 2 -5.25 4.81 26.17
N HIS A 3 -4.75 3.61 25.87
CA HIS A 3 -5.18 2.83 24.70
C HIS A 3 -6.69 2.62 24.69
N TRP A 4 -7.30 2.44 25.87
CA TRP A 4 -8.74 2.24 26.04
C TRP A 4 -9.59 3.41 25.55
N SER A 5 -9.15 4.66 25.75
CA SER A 5 -9.92 5.82 25.30
C SER A 5 -9.98 5.91 23.77
N LEU A 6 -8.96 5.43 23.06
CA LEU A 6 -8.96 5.39 21.59
C LEU A 6 -9.96 4.36 21.04
N TYR A 7 -10.09 3.19 21.68
CA TYR A 7 -11.07 2.17 21.29
C TYR A 7 -12.51 2.65 21.49
N VAL A 8 -12.81 3.28 22.64
CA VAL A 8 -14.14 3.81 22.95
C VAL A 8 -14.50 4.96 22.01
N ASN A 9 -13.57 5.87 21.74
CA ASN A 9 -13.79 7.00 20.83
C ASN A 9 -14.12 6.50 19.41
N ARG A 10 -13.36 5.53 18.87
CA ARG A 10 -13.63 4.95 17.54
C ARG A 10 -14.95 4.18 17.49
N SER A 11 -15.28 3.45 18.55
CA SER A 11 -16.55 2.71 18.62
C SER A 11 -17.75 3.66 18.66
N SER A 12 -17.63 4.79 19.36
CA SER A 12 -18.68 5.82 19.35
C SER A 12 -18.81 6.52 18.00
N GLN A 13 -17.71 6.71 17.25
CA GLN A 13 -17.75 7.19 15.86
C GLN A 13 -18.48 6.19 14.95
N VAL A 14 -18.11 4.90 14.98
CA VAL A 14 -18.77 3.86 14.17
C VAL A 14 -20.26 3.75 14.50
N LEU A 15 -20.63 3.81 15.79
CA LEU A 15 -22.03 3.82 16.21
C LEU A 15 -22.77 5.05 15.69
N ARG A 16 -22.18 6.24 15.77
CA ARG A 16 -22.77 7.47 15.22
C ARG A 16 -22.93 7.41 13.71
N ASP A 17 -21.92 6.92 12.99
CA ASP A 17 -21.95 6.81 11.53
C ASP A 17 -23.01 5.79 11.08
N ASN A 18 -23.12 4.65 11.77
CA ASN A 18 -24.15 3.66 11.51
C ASN A 18 -25.56 4.17 11.85
N LEU A 19 -25.72 4.88 12.96
CA LEU A 19 -27.00 5.52 13.32
C LEU A 19 -27.38 6.60 12.31
N ALA A 20 -26.43 7.40 11.84
CA ALA A 20 -26.66 8.39 10.80
C ALA A 20 -27.11 7.72 9.49
N LYS A 21 -26.45 6.62 9.07
CA LYS A 21 -26.85 5.83 7.89
C LYS A 21 -28.28 5.29 8.02
N ILE A 22 -28.67 4.79 9.19
CA ILE A 22 -30.02 4.26 9.45
C ILE A 22 -31.06 5.39 9.44
N LEU A 23 -30.78 6.51 10.12
CA LEU A 23 -31.67 7.68 10.17
C LEU A 23 -31.88 8.31 8.79
N LEU A 24 -30.83 8.32 7.96
CA LEU A 24 -30.88 8.80 6.59
C LEU A 24 -31.43 7.76 5.59
N MET A 25 -31.84 6.57 6.06
CA MET A 25 -32.28 5.45 5.23
C MET A 25 -31.31 5.08 4.09
N GLN A 26 -30.01 5.36 4.26
CA GLN A 26 -28.96 5.11 3.26
C GLN A 26 -28.72 3.63 2.95
N GLY A 27 -29.43 2.72 3.63
CA GLY A 27 -29.43 1.28 3.32
C GLY A 27 -30.34 0.89 2.13
N ALA A 28 -31.19 1.81 1.65
CA ALA A 28 -32.07 1.59 0.50
C ALA A 28 -31.51 2.14 -0.82
N ASP A 29 -30.47 3.00 -0.75
CA ASP A 29 -29.81 3.55 -1.93
C ASP A 29 -28.78 2.54 -2.47
N ALA A 30 -28.63 2.49 -3.80
CA ALA A 30 -27.56 1.72 -4.41
C ALA A 30 -26.20 2.22 -3.89
N PRO A 31 -25.25 1.33 -3.56
CA PRO A 31 -23.94 1.73 -3.07
C PRO A 31 -23.28 2.66 -4.08
N SER A 32 -22.77 3.80 -3.59
CA SER A 32 -22.18 4.83 -4.46
C SER A 32 -21.04 4.25 -5.30
N ARG A 33 -21.12 4.49 -6.61
CA ARG A 33 -20.08 4.16 -7.59
C ARG A 33 -19.15 5.34 -7.89
N ALA A 34 -19.37 6.51 -7.28
CA ALA A 34 -18.52 7.68 -7.49
C ALA A 34 -17.08 7.42 -7.02
N PRO A 35 -16.07 8.08 -7.60
CA PRO A 35 -14.68 8.02 -7.15
C PRO A 35 -14.56 8.23 -5.64
N ARG A 36 -13.91 7.29 -4.96
CA ARG A 36 -13.70 7.36 -3.52
C ARG A 36 -12.23 7.57 -3.21
N SER A 37 -11.91 8.67 -2.54
CA SER A 37 -10.57 8.86 -1.97
C SER A 37 -10.40 7.95 -0.75
N LEU A 38 -9.37 7.10 -0.77
CA LEU A 38 -9.04 6.20 0.33
C LEU A 38 -7.94 6.80 1.20
N PHE A 39 -6.87 7.27 0.56
CA PHE A 39 -5.74 7.91 1.24
C PHE A 39 -5.21 9.07 0.42
N THR A 40 -5.02 10.21 1.07
CA THR A 40 -4.24 11.34 0.58
C THR A 40 -2.89 11.36 1.27
N PHE A 41 -1.95 12.11 0.73
CA PHE A 41 -0.61 12.29 1.31
C PHE A 41 -0.23 13.78 1.34
N ASN A 42 -1.24 14.63 1.51
CA ASN A 42 -1.16 16.07 1.32
C ASN A 42 -0.77 16.82 2.59
N THR A 43 -0.74 16.12 3.73
CA THR A 43 -0.39 16.69 5.02
C THR A 43 0.56 15.76 5.80
N PRO A 44 1.33 16.28 6.77
CA PRO A 44 2.11 15.44 7.68
C PRO A 44 1.25 14.45 8.48
N GLN A 45 0.00 14.83 8.79
CA GLN A 45 -0.95 13.98 9.50
C GLN A 45 -1.32 12.75 8.67
N ASP A 46 -1.41 12.88 7.35
CA ASP A 46 -1.67 11.75 6.45
C ASP A 46 -0.56 10.70 6.56
N ILE A 47 0.70 11.12 6.56
CA ILE A 47 1.86 10.22 6.69
C ILE A 47 1.83 9.45 8.02
N SER A 48 1.36 10.10 9.10
CA SER A 48 1.27 9.48 10.43
C SER A 48 0.32 8.28 10.48
N GLN A 49 -0.57 8.12 9.50
CA GLN A 49 -1.50 6.99 9.39
C GLN A 49 -0.81 5.71 8.92
N PHE A 50 0.43 5.79 8.45
CA PHE A 50 1.15 4.66 7.89
C PHE A 50 2.21 4.11 8.86
N ALA A 51 2.47 2.82 8.72
CA ALA A 51 3.56 2.12 9.37
C ALA A 51 4.51 1.60 8.29
N THR A 52 5.80 1.81 8.50
CA THR A 52 6.88 1.31 7.65
C THR A 52 7.47 0.02 8.21
N GLY A 53 8.07 -0.79 7.35
CA GLY A 53 8.83 -1.97 7.75
C GLY A 53 9.80 -2.40 6.65
N SER A 54 10.87 -3.09 7.03
CA SER A 54 11.88 -3.60 6.09
C SER A 54 12.56 -4.85 6.64
N ASP A 55 13.39 -5.49 5.84
CA ASP A 55 14.19 -6.63 6.29
C ASP A 55 15.08 -6.32 7.52
N SER A 56 15.42 -5.05 7.77
CA SER A 56 16.17 -4.64 8.97
C SER A 56 15.47 -5.00 10.29
N ASP A 57 14.13 -5.12 10.27
CA ASP A 57 13.34 -5.57 11.42
C ASP A 57 13.72 -7.00 11.84
N ILE A 58 14.12 -7.83 10.88
CA ILE A 58 14.59 -9.21 11.08
C ILE A 58 16.11 -9.37 10.92
N GLY A 59 16.85 -8.26 10.85
CA GLY A 59 18.32 -8.25 10.80
C GLY A 59 18.92 -8.14 9.39
N GLY A 60 18.13 -7.78 8.38
CA GLY A 60 18.63 -7.36 7.06
C GLY A 60 19.28 -5.97 7.08
N LEU A 61 19.71 -5.53 5.90
CA LEU A 61 20.47 -4.28 5.73
C LEU A 61 19.73 -3.23 4.89
N SER A 62 18.47 -3.48 4.50
CA SER A 62 17.66 -2.50 3.80
C SER A 62 17.19 -1.41 4.75
N THR A 63 17.04 -0.19 4.23
CA THR A 63 16.49 0.95 4.98
C THR A 63 15.13 1.34 4.44
N VAL A 64 14.29 1.92 5.30
CA VAL A 64 12.97 2.41 4.93
C VAL A 64 12.67 3.72 5.61
N ASN A 65 12.21 4.69 4.83
CA ASN A 65 11.74 5.99 5.30
C ASN A 65 10.44 6.34 4.60
N PHE A 66 9.57 7.06 5.31
CA PHE A 66 8.34 7.59 4.74
C PHE A 66 8.06 8.98 5.29
N ASP A 67 8.32 9.98 4.44
CA ASP A 67 8.32 11.39 4.83
C ASP A 67 7.24 12.17 4.07
N PHE A 68 6.84 13.29 4.64
CA PHE A 68 6.06 14.31 3.95
C PHE A 68 7.00 15.28 3.25
N ILE A 69 6.75 15.58 1.97
CA ILE A 69 7.53 16.55 1.20
C ILE A 69 6.64 17.63 0.60
N GLU A 70 7.10 18.87 0.69
CA GLU A 70 6.55 20.04 0.00
C GLU A 70 7.62 20.58 -0.93
N ASP A 71 7.70 20.01 -2.14
CA ASP A 71 8.66 20.42 -3.15
C ASP A 71 7.89 20.85 -4.39
N GLU A 72 7.85 22.15 -4.66
CA GLU A 72 7.11 22.70 -5.80
C GLU A 72 7.66 22.23 -7.16
N THR A 73 8.97 21.90 -7.23
CA THR A 73 9.57 21.39 -8.47
C THR A 73 9.09 19.98 -8.79
N VAL A 74 8.80 19.20 -7.76
CA VAL A 74 8.30 17.83 -7.86
C VAL A 74 6.78 17.77 -7.92
N ASN A 75 6.11 18.63 -7.14
CA ASN A 75 4.67 18.56 -6.88
C ASN A 75 3.88 19.55 -7.73
N GLY A 76 4.50 20.57 -8.32
CA GLY A 76 3.86 21.51 -9.24
C GLY A 76 3.04 20.85 -10.36
N PRO A 77 3.53 19.77 -11.02
CA PRO A 77 2.77 19.03 -12.03
C PRO A 77 1.49 18.34 -11.51
N ILE A 78 1.29 18.22 -10.20
CA ILE A 78 0.08 17.63 -9.61
C ILE A 78 -1.14 18.52 -9.90
N GLY A 79 -0.93 19.84 -9.98
CA GLY A 79 -1.93 20.83 -10.38
C GLY A 79 -2.97 21.18 -9.31
N ARG A 80 -2.72 20.88 -8.02
CA ARG A 80 -3.61 21.24 -6.90
C ARG A 80 -2.82 21.62 -5.63
N PRO A 81 -3.21 22.68 -4.90
CA PRO A 81 -2.70 22.97 -3.56
C PRO A 81 -3.51 22.22 -2.46
N PRO A 82 -2.91 21.90 -1.29
CA PRO A 82 -1.48 22.02 -0.99
C PRO A 82 -0.65 21.01 -1.79
N VAL A 83 0.54 21.43 -2.22
CA VAL A 83 1.47 20.64 -3.05
C VAL A 83 2.31 19.71 -2.16
N GLY A 84 1.68 19.09 -1.16
CA GLY A 84 2.30 18.12 -0.27
C GLY A 84 2.14 16.71 -0.80
N THR A 85 3.18 15.87 -0.69
CA THR A 85 3.10 14.46 -1.08
C THR A 85 3.88 13.57 -0.12
N GLY A 86 3.57 12.27 -0.15
CA GLY A 86 4.37 11.26 0.54
C GLY A 86 5.61 10.89 -0.27
N ARG A 87 6.74 10.71 0.42
CA ARG A 87 8.00 10.22 -0.16
C ARG A 87 8.40 8.93 0.54
N PHE A 88 8.27 7.81 -0.16
CA PHE A 88 8.74 6.50 0.28
C PHE A 88 10.12 6.22 -0.31
N TRP A 89 11.15 6.12 0.53
CA TRP A 89 12.52 6.04 0.04
C TRP A 89 13.44 5.24 0.98
N GLY A 90 14.57 4.80 0.45
CA GLY A 90 15.55 4.03 1.21
C GLY A 90 16.63 3.41 0.32
N THR A 91 17.34 2.45 0.87
CA THR A 91 18.33 1.64 0.16
C THR A 91 17.99 0.17 0.33
N MET A 92 17.80 -0.52 -0.79
CA MET A 92 17.56 -1.96 -0.85
C MET A 92 18.89 -2.70 -0.79
N SER A 93 19.01 -3.69 0.10
CA SER A 93 20.19 -4.56 0.17
C SER A 93 19.81 -6.04 0.26
N LEU A 94 20.48 -6.85 -0.56
CA LEU A 94 20.31 -8.31 -0.56
C LEU A 94 21.31 -9.02 0.35
N ARG A 95 22.25 -8.26 0.94
CA ARG A 95 23.29 -8.82 1.80
C ARG A 95 22.70 -9.33 3.10
N ILE A 96 22.97 -10.60 3.38
CA ILE A 96 22.64 -11.25 4.65
C ILE A 96 23.84 -11.05 5.60
N PRO A 97 23.68 -10.42 6.77
CA PRO A 97 24.77 -10.28 7.72
C PRO A 97 25.30 -11.65 8.18
N SER A 98 26.62 -11.82 8.16
CA SER A 98 27.32 -13.06 8.53
C SER A 98 27.12 -13.44 10.00
N THR A 99 26.86 -12.45 10.85
CA THR A 99 26.58 -12.62 12.28
C THR A 99 25.12 -12.25 12.56
N PRO A 100 24.31 -13.17 13.11
CA PRO A 100 22.96 -12.85 13.56
C PRO A 100 23.02 -11.70 14.58
N ALA A 101 22.17 -10.68 14.41
CA ALA A 101 21.97 -9.70 15.46
C ALA A 101 21.50 -10.42 16.73
N ALA A 102 22.01 -9.99 17.90
CA ALA A 102 21.64 -10.61 19.18
C ALA A 102 20.11 -10.68 19.31
N ASN A 103 19.58 -11.87 19.63
CA ASN A 103 18.15 -12.16 19.77
C ASN A 103 17.29 -12.06 18.48
N LYS A 104 17.87 -12.13 17.28
CA LYS A 104 17.11 -12.24 16.02
C LYS A 104 17.31 -13.60 15.32
N PRO A 105 16.25 -14.18 14.72
CA PRO A 105 16.39 -15.40 13.92
C PRO A 105 17.30 -15.16 12.71
N ARG A 106 17.98 -16.20 12.24
CA ARG A 106 18.86 -16.10 11.06
C ARG A 106 18.03 -15.79 9.82
N ILE A 107 18.25 -14.62 9.23
CA ILE A 107 17.60 -14.21 7.98
C ILE A 107 18.10 -15.10 6.82
N THR A 108 17.16 -15.67 6.07
CA THR A 108 17.43 -16.51 4.89
C THR A 108 17.10 -15.78 3.59
N ARG A 109 16.22 -14.78 3.64
CA ARG A 109 15.80 -13.93 2.51
C ARG A 109 15.81 -12.47 2.95
N SER A 110 16.65 -11.68 2.32
CA SER A 110 16.74 -10.22 2.48
C SER A 110 16.20 -9.55 1.23
N GLY A 111 15.96 -8.25 1.30
CA GLY A 111 15.56 -7.43 0.16
C GLY A 111 14.07 -7.15 0.15
N TYR A 112 13.54 -6.58 1.23
CA TYR A 112 12.20 -5.98 1.21
C TYR A 112 12.14 -4.70 2.04
N ALA A 113 11.31 -3.77 1.58
CA ALA A 113 10.88 -2.59 2.34
C ALA A 113 9.48 -2.21 1.91
N GLY A 114 8.69 -1.63 2.81
CA GLY A 114 7.34 -1.21 2.48
C GLY A 114 6.69 -0.37 3.55
N PHE A 115 5.50 0.12 3.22
CA PHE A 115 4.62 0.78 4.15
C PHE A 115 3.19 0.32 3.93
N ARG A 116 2.35 0.46 4.96
CA ARG A 116 0.90 0.19 4.90
C ARG A 116 0.17 1.09 5.88
N ASN A 117 -1.11 1.37 5.63
CA ASN A 117 -1.90 2.09 6.63
C ASN A 117 -2.03 1.26 7.92
N LYS A 118 -2.01 1.95 9.06
CA LYS A 118 -2.18 1.34 10.38
C LYS A 118 -3.58 0.75 10.48
N ALA A 119 -3.65 -0.43 11.09
CA ALA A 119 -4.94 -1.02 11.44
C ALA A 119 -5.72 -0.05 12.34
N ARG A 120 -7.03 0.06 12.09
CA ARG A 120 -7.94 0.88 12.87
C ARG A 120 -8.83 -0.03 13.71
N PRO A 121 -8.33 -0.61 14.82
CA PRO A 121 -9.15 -1.51 15.61
C PRO A 121 -10.22 -0.71 16.39
N SER A 122 -11.40 -1.31 16.53
CA SER A 122 -12.55 -0.87 17.30
C SER A 122 -12.99 -1.98 18.27
N LEU A 123 -13.98 -1.72 19.14
CA LEU A 123 -14.53 -2.76 20.04
C LEU A 123 -15.25 -3.89 19.28
N PHE A 124 -15.55 -3.70 17.99
CA PHE A 124 -16.30 -4.64 17.14
C PHE A 124 -15.47 -5.23 16.00
N GLY A 125 -14.13 -5.15 16.08
CA GLY A 125 -13.23 -5.61 15.01
C GLY A 125 -12.47 -4.45 14.35
N ASN A 126 -11.78 -4.70 13.24
CA ASN A 126 -11.08 -3.63 12.52
C ASN A 126 -12.07 -2.82 11.67
N ILE A 127 -11.85 -1.51 11.59
CA ILE A 127 -12.56 -0.67 10.63
C ILE A 127 -11.97 -0.95 9.24
N THR A 128 -12.75 -1.65 8.43
CA THR A 128 -12.45 -1.99 7.03
C THR A 128 -13.08 -1.00 6.06
N GLU A 129 -12.58 -0.98 4.83
CA GLU A 129 -13.16 -0.27 3.69
C GLU A 129 -13.98 -1.26 2.87
N ASP A 130 -15.20 -0.86 2.50
CA ASP A 130 -16.03 -1.56 1.51
C ASP A 130 -15.82 -0.92 0.13
N LEU A 131 -15.16 -1.67 -0.75
CA LEU A 131 -14.83 -1.31 -2.13
C LEU A 131 -15.57 -2.21 -3.14
N SER A 132 -16.65 -2.88 -2.73
CA SER A 132 -17.41 -3.80 -3.57
C SER A 132 -18.06 -3.12 -4.79
N SER A 133 -18.30 -1.81 -4.72
CA SER A 133 -18.86 -0.97 -5.80
C SER A 133 -17.83 -0.32 -6.72
N HIS A 134 -16.53 -0.65 -6.57
CA HIS A 134 -15.43 -0.09 -7.37
C HIS A 134 -14.61 -1.18 -8.04
N ASP A 135 -14.35 -1.02 -9.34
CA ASP A 135 -13.68 -2.03 -10.15
C ASP A 135 -12.14 -1.91 -10.14
N TYR A 136 -11.62 -0.71 -9.84
CA TYR A 136 -10.18 -0.41 -9.88
C TYR A 136 -9.67 0.22 -8.59
N LEU A 137 -8.43 -0.12 -8.23
CA LEU A 137 -7.59 0.67 -7.35
C LEU A 137 -6.77 1.65 -8.22
N ALA A 138 -6.98 2.94 -8.02
CA ALA A 138 -6.22 3.99 -8.68
C ALA A 138 -5.13 4.54 -7.75
N LEU A 139 -3.89 4.64 -8.24
CA LEU A 139 -2.77 5.22 -7.50
C LEU A 139 -2.12 6.31 -8.34
N ARG A 140 -1.87 7.48 -7.76
CA ARG A 140 -1.05 8.50 -8.40
C ARG A 140 0.33 8.53 -7.77
N LEU A 141 1.33 8.13 -8.56
CA LEU A 141 2.66 7.79 -8.09
C LEU A 141 3.74 8.42 -8.97
N ARG A 142 4.94 8.57 -8.42
CA ARG A 142 6.11 9.10 -9.12
C ARG A 142 7.33 8.21 -8.84
N PRO A 143 7.72 7.30 -9.75
CA PRO A 143 8.92 6.49 -9.55
C PRO A 143 10.19 7.34 -9.72
N SER A 144 11.06 7.32 -8.72
CA SER A 144 12.37 7.99 -8.71
C SER A 144 13.44 7.02 -8.18
N GLY A 145 14.67 7.50 -8.00
CA GLY A 145 15.81 6.68 -7.59
C GLY A 145 16.43 5.92 -8.76
N ASN A 146 17.15 4.84 -8.45
CA ASN A 146 17.90 4.08 -9.45
C ASN A 146 16.92 3.35 -10.40
N PRO A 147 17.10 3.45 -11.73
CA PRO A 147 16.30 2.73 -12.72
C PRO A 147 16.00 1.26 -12.38
N ILE A 148 16.97 0.49 -11.87
CA ILE A 148 16.78 -0.92 -11.52
C ILE A 148 15.71 -1.14 -10.44
N THR A 149 15.53 -0.16 -9.55
CA THR A 149 14.55 -0.23 -8.44
C THR A 149 13.15 0.22 -8.86
N ARG A 150 13.03 1.03 -9.92
CA ARG A 150 11.75 1.61 -10.38
C ARG A 150 10.73 0.57 -10.83
N THR A 151 11.19 -0.61 -11.22
CA THR A 151 10.32 -1.70 -11.68
C THR A 151 9.87 -2.63 -10.56
N SER A 152 10.38 -2.48 -9.34
CA SER A 152 10.26 -3.51 -8.30
C SER A 152 9.26 -3.20 -7.21
N TYR A 153 8.33 -2.27 -7.48
CA TYR A 153 7.25 -1.93 -6.57
C TYR A 153 6.02 -2.81 -6.74
N PHE A 154 5.36 -3.08 -5.63
CA PHE A 154 4.12 -3.85 -5.53
C PHE A 154 3.14 -3.11 -4.64
N VAL A 155 1.87 -3.07 -5.04
CA VAL A 155 0.78 -2.69 -4.15
C VAL A 155 0.23 -3.92 -3.46
N ASN A 156 -0.07 -3.77 -2.18
CA ASN A 156 -0.44 -4.83 -1.26
C ASN A 156 -1.77 -4.50 -0.61
N ILE A 157 -2.75 -5.42 -0.67
CA ILE A 157 -4.03 -5.31 0.03
C ILE A 157 -4.16 -6.47 1.03
N GLN A 158 -4.49 -6.14 2.27
CA GLN A 158 -4.93 -7.12 3.26
C GLN A 158 -6.43 -6.98 3.44
N THR A 159 -7.14 -8.10 3.34
CA THR A 159 -8.56 -8.20 3.67
C THR A 159 -8.71 -8.74 5.09
N GLU A 160 -9.72 -8.29 5.83
CA GLU A 160 -10.08 -8.93 7.09
C GLU A 160 -10.57 -10.36 6.82
N ASP A 161 -10.19 -11.27 7.71
CA ASP A 161 -10.64 -12.65 7.66
C ASP A 161 -11.63 -12.93 8.78
N ASP A 162 -12.72 -13.61 8.44
CA ASP A 162 -13.88 -13.83 9.31
C ASP A 162 -13.56 -14.68 10.54
N ILE A 163 -12.52 -15.52 10.46
CA ILE A 163 -12.15 -16.49 11.50
C ILE A 163 -10.70 -16.28 11.99
N GLY A 164 -9.98 -15.31 11.41
CA GLY A 164 -8.54 -15.10 11.67
C GLY A 164 -7.65 -16.29 11.26
N MET A 165 -8.20 -17.26 10.52
CA MET A 165 -7.52 -18.46 10.06
C MET A 165 -6.86 -18.29 8.69
N GLY A 166 -7.06 -17.15 8.02
CA GLY A 166 -6.62 -16.93 6.65
C GLY A 166 -7.51 -17.64 5.63
N ILE A 167 -7.47 -17.17 4.39
CA ILE A 167 -8.10 -17.80 3.22
C ILE A 167 -7.52 -19.21 3.04
N GLY A 168 -8.32 -20.21 3.43
CA GLY A 168 -7.95 -21.62 3.35
C GLY A 168 -7.09 -22.13 4.52
N GLY A 169 -7.16 -21.48 5.69
CA GLY A 169 -6.63 -22.04 6.94
C GLY A 169 -5.13 -21.83 7.20
N LEU A 170 -4.47 -20.94 6.44
CA LEU A 170 -3.02 -20.72 6.47
C LEU A 170 -2.53 -19.67 7.51
N GLY A 171 -3.42 -19.18 8.38
CA GLY A 171 -3.15 -18.14 9.38
C GLY A 171 -3.29 -16.73 8.82
N GLY A 172 -4.28 -15.97 9.30
CA GLY A 172 -4.75 -14.70 8.70
C GLY A 172 -3.83 -13.47 8.85
N GLY A 173 -2.55 -13.66 9.14
CA GLY A 173 -1.57 -12.58 9.31
C GLY A 173 -0.58 -12.41 8.16
N MET A 174 -0.37 -13.45 7.35
CA MET A 174 0.67 -13.50 6.31
C MET A 174 0.12 -13.43 4.89
N GLU A 175 -1.20 -13.37 4.76
CA GLU A 175 -1.88 -13.29 3.48
C GLU A 175 -1.95 -11.85 2.99
N VAL A 176 -1.56 -11.66 1.74
CA VAL A 176 -1.61 -10.36 1.10
C VAL A 176 -1.88 -10.52 -0.38
N TRP A 177 -2.84 -9.74 -0.86
CA TRP A 177 -3.14 -9.58 -2.27
C TRP A 177 -2.10 -8.63 -2.85
N GLN A 178 -1.31 -9.10 -3.80
CA GLN A 178 -0.23 -8.32 -4.39
C GLN A 178 -0.46 -8.07 -5.88
N HIS A 179 -0.10 -6.88 -6.34
CA HIS A 179 -0.02 -6.56 -7.75
C HIS A 179 1.25 -5.74 -8.02
N ARG A 180 1.97 -6.06 -9.10
CA ARG A 180 3.19 -5.34 -9.48
C ARG A 180 2.84 -3.99 -10.10
N LEU A 181 3.51 -2.92 -9.68
CA LEU A 181 3.31 -1.59 -10.27
C LEU A 181 4.12 -1.49 -11.57
N MET A 182 3.40 -1.24 -12.66
CA MET A 182 3.96 -1.06 -14.00
C MET A 182 3.87 0.41 -14.39
N PHE A 183 5.01 1.08 -14.56
CA PHE A 183 5.13 2.48 -14.99
C PHE A 183 5.42 2.54 -16.51
N LYS A 184 5.04 3.62 -17.19
CA LYS A 184 5.12 3.72 -18.66
C LYS A 184 6.56 3.65 -19.21
N ASN A 185 7.53 4.16 -18.47
CA ASN A 185 8.93 4.20 -18.90
C ASN A 185 9.75 2.98 -18.44
N GLN A 186 9.12 1.81 -18.25
CA GLN A 186 9.80 0.59 -17.79
C GLN A 186 10.62 -0.11 -18.87
N ASP A 187 10.30 0.11 -20.15
CA ASP A 187 10.95 -0.58 -21.28
C ASP A 187 12.12 0.19 -21.90
N VAL A 188 12.57 1.28 -21.26
CA VAL A 188 13.76 2.00 -21.70
C VAL A 188 14.99 1.14 -21.35
N PRO A 189 15.85 0.76 -22.32
CA PRO A 189 17.02 -0.06 -22.06
C PRO A 189 17.93 0.56 -20.98
N GLU A 190 18.59 -0.29 -20.18
CA GLU A 190 19.48 0.15 -19.07
C GLU A 190 20.56 1.15 -19.52
N GLU A 191 21.03 0.99 -20.75
CA GLU A 191 22.02 1.86 -21.39
C GLU A 191 21.48 3.27 -21.67
N GLU A 192 20.17 3.39 -21.91
CA GLU A 192 19.46 4.66 -22.08
C GLU A 192 18.92 5.21 -20.75
N LEU A 193 18.81 4.37 -19.71
CA LEU A 193 18.38 4.75 -18.37
C LEU A 193 19.44 5.58 -17.60
N LEU A 194 20.71 5.54 -18.02
CA LEU A 194 21.79 6.41 -17.53
C LEU A 194 21.56 7.86 -17.98
N GLY A 195 20.62 8.55 -17.33
CA GLY A 195 20.24 9.93 -17.66
C GLY A 195 18.73 10.16 -17.70
N VAL A 196 17.91 9.12 -17.52
CA VAL A 196 16.45 9.28 -17.40
C VAL A 196 16.15 9.97 -16.08
N LYS A 197 15.92 11.29 -16.20
CA LYS A 197 15.33 12.13 -15.15
C LYS A 197 14.16 11.38 -14.51
N ASP A 198 14.01 11.55 -13.21
CA ASP A 198 12.90 11.04 -12.41
C ASP A 198 11.60 10.95 -13.19
N GLY A 199 10.88 9.83 -13.03
CA GLY A 199 9.57 9.67 -13.66
C GLY A 199 8.66 10.84 -13.28
N GLY A 200 7.81 11.24 -14.22
CA GLY A 200 6.72 12.18 -13.91
C GLY A 200 5.67 11.51 -13.02
N TRP A 201 4.69 12.29 -12.56
CA TRP A 201 3.51 11.73 -11.92
C TRP A 201 2.71 10.91 -12.92
N GLU A 202 2.45 9.66 -12.57
CA GLU A 202 1.65 8.70 -13.34
C GLU A 202 0.45 8.25 -12.53
N GLU A 203 -0.70 8.11 -13.20
CA GLU A 203 -1.88 7.45 -12.65
C GLU A 203 -1.89 5.99 -13.10
N LEU A 204 -1.91 5.07 -12.13
CA LEU A 204 -2.03 3.64 -12.35
C LEU A 204 -3.44 3.20 -11.97
N TYR A 205 -4.10 2.47 -12.86
CA TYR A 205 -5.44 1.91 -12.64
C TYR A 205 -5.33 0.39 -12.63
N ILE A 206 -5.52 -0.23 -11.46
CA ILE A 206 -5.30 -1.66 -11.26
C ILE A 206 -6.66 -2.33 -11.00
N PRO A 207 -7.14 -3.19 -11.90
CA PRO A 207 -8.33 -3.99 -11.63
C PRO A 207 -8.15 -4.83 -10.38
N PHE A 208 -9.13 -4.86 -9.48
CA PHE A 208 -9.04 -5.69 -8.27
C PHE A 208 -8.85 -7.18 -8.59
N ASN A 209 -9.36 -7.64 -9.73
CA ASN A 209 -9.20 -9.01 -10.21
C ASN A 209 -7.79 -9.35 -10.70
N ASN A 210 -6.90 -8.36 -10.85
CA ASN A 210 -5.50 -8.57 -11.22
C ASN A 210 -4.58 -8.78 -10.01
N PHE A 211 -5.11 -8.70 -8.78
CA PHE A 211 -4.34 -8.99 -7.58
C PHE A 211 -4.18 -10.50 -7.39
N VAL A 212 -2.97 -10.91 -7.05
CA VAL A 212 -2.63 -12.31 -6.78
C VAL A 212 -2.52 -12.51 -5.28
N LEU A 213 -3.20 -13.52 -4.74
CA LEU A 213 -3.08 -13.89 -3.33
C LEU A 213 -1.72 -14.53 -3.08
N THR A 214 -0.99 -14.00 -2.11
CA THR A 214 0.28 -14.57 -1.64
C THR A 214 0.20 -14.85 -0.15
N HIS A 215 0.95 -15.86 0.29
CA HIS A 215 1.15 -16.22 1.69
C HIS A 215 2.66 -16.27 1.95
N ALA A 216 3.13 -15.49 2.93
CA ALA A 216 4.56 -15.43 3.28
C ALA A 216 5.51 -15.18 2.07
N GLY A 217 5.02 -14.48 1.04
CA GLY A 217 5.78 -14.19 -0.19
C GLY A 217 5.75 -15.31 -1.25
N GLU A 218 4.94 -16.34 -1.06
CA GLU A 218 4.68 -17.40 -2.03
C GLU A 218 3.28 -17.28 -2.61
N ILE A 219 3.12 -17.54 -3.91
CA ILE A 219 1.82 -17.44 -4.57
C ILE A 219 0.93 -18.59 -4.08
N SER A 220 -0.28 -18.26 -3.62
CA SER A 220 -1.26 -19.27 -3.25
C SER A 220 -1.76 -19.99 -4.49
N LEU A 221 -1.59 -21.31 -4.54
CA LEU A 221 -2.06 -22.18 -5.64
C LEU A 221 -3.55 -22.56 -5.51
N GLN A 222 -4.28 -21.98 -4.55
CA GLN A 222 -5.71 -22.23 -4.40
C GLN A 222 -6.49 -21.81 -5.66
N SER A 223 -7.63 -22.46 -5.91
CA SER A 223 -8.48 -22.22 -7.07
C SER A 223 -8.96 -20.78 -7.12
N LYS A 224 -8.34 -19.95 -7.98
CA LYS A 224 -8.75 -18.58 -8.34
C LYS A 224 -9.41 -17.79 -7.20
N PRO A 225 -8.70 -17.56 -6.07
CA PRO A 225 -9.28 -16.78 -4.99
C PRO A 225 -9.63 -15.38 -5.52
N THR A 226 -10.78 -14.85 -5.11
CA THR A 226 -11.20 -13.48 -5.42
C THR A 226 -11.03 -12.62 -4.18
N ILE A 227 -10.56 -11.39 -4.36
CA ILE A 227 -10.37 -10.45 -3.25
C ILE A 227 -11.73 -10.04 -2.66
N ARG A 228 -11.86 -10.15 -1.32
CA ARG A 228 -13.01 -9.65 -0.55
C ARG A 228 -12.95 -8.13 -0.43
N ARG A 229 -13.45 -7.43 -1.45
CA ARG A 229 -13.42 -5.95 -1.55
C ARG A 229 -14.24 -5.27 -0.46
N GLU A 230 -15.23 -5.96 0.10
CA GLU A 230 -16.10 -5.50 1.17
C GLU A 230 -15.40 -5.41 2.54
N LYS A 231 -14.21 -6.01 2.68
CA LYS A 231 -13.46 -6.11 3.94
C LYS A 231 -12.00 -5.71 3.79
N VAL A 232 -11.70 -4.65 3.03
CA VAL A 232 -10.32 -4.18 2.87
C VAL A 232 -9.82 -3.57 4.18
N LYS A 233 -8.84 -4.22 4.80
CA LYS A 233 -8.28 -3.83 6.10
C LYS A 233 -7.09 -2.89 5.97
N SER A 234 -6.20 -3.14 5.02
CA SER A 234 -5.07 -2.26 4.75
C SER A 234 -4.64 -2.28 3.30
N ILE A 235 -4.13 -1.14 2.84
CA ILE A 235 -3.46 -0.94 1.56
C ILE A 235 -2.05 -0.43 1.86
N GLY A 236 -1.07 -0.94 1.14
CA GLY A 236 0.33 -0.56 1.27
C GLY A 236 1.09 -0.72 -0.03
N ILE A 237 2.30 -0.19 -0.07
CA ILE A 237 3.23 -0.37 -1.18
C ILE A 237 4.54 -0.93 -0.62
N SER A 238 5.11 -1.89 -1.31
CA SER A 238 6.42 -2.47 -1.00
C SER A 238 7.32 -2.49 -2.22
N ILE A 239 8.62 -2.45 -1.99
CA ILE A 239 9.65 -2.81 -2.96
C ILE A 239 10.24 -4.16 -2.57
N LEU A 240 10.40 -5.06 -3.55
CA LEU A 240 10.95 -6.40 -3.36
C LEU A 240 12.20 -6.57 -4.21
N GLY A 241 13.33 -6.85 -3.57
CA GLY A 241 14.62 -7.11 -4.22
C GLY A 241 15.04 -8.57 -4.22
N GLY A 242 14.66 -9.34 -3.19
CA GLY A 242 15.19 -10.68 -2.95
C GLY A 242 15.06 -11.67 -4.12
N ASN A 243 13.89 -11.74 -4.74
CA ASN A 243 13.64 -12.69 -5.85
C ASN A 243 14.10 -12.18 -7.21
N SER A 244 14.32 -10.86 -7.35
CA SER A 244 14.61 -10.19 -8.62
C SER A 244 16.07 -9.72 -8.73
N GLY A 245 16.88 -9.89 -7.69
CA GLY A 245 18.27 -9.41 -7.67
C GLY A 245 18.37 -7.88 -7.63
N VAL A 246 17.30 -7.19 -7.21
CA VAL A 246 17.25 -5.72 -7.25
C VAL A 246 17.78 -5.13 -5.96
N GLU A 247 18.82 -4.30 -6.08
CA GLU A 247 19.45 -3.57 -4.97
C GLU A 247 19.74 -2.11 -5.31
N GLY A 248 20.02 -1.30 -4.29
CA GLY A 248 20.36 0.11 -4.43
C GLY A 248 19.29 1.07 -3.94
N ARG A 249 19.48 2.37 -4.24
CA ARG A 249 18.60 3.44 -3.77
C ARG A 249 17.27 3.41 -4.50
N TYR A 250 16.18 3.46 -3.74
CA TYR A 250 14.82 3.51 -4.27
C TYR A 250 14.08 4.74 -3.75
N GLU A 251 13.19 5.29 -4.56
CA GLU A 251 12.30 6.38 -4.18
C GLU A 251 10.97 6.29 -4.95
N LEU A 252 9.87 6.49 -4.24
CA LEU A 252 8.53 6.58 -4.79
C LEU A 252 7.81 7.77 -4.17
N GLY A 253 7.38 8.72 -5.00
CA GLY A 253 6.43 9.76 -4.62
C GLY A 253 5.00 9.22 -4.66
N ILE A 254 4.17 9.60 -3.69
CA ILE A 254 2.76 9.19 -3.58
C ILE A 254 1.89 10.42 -3.31
N ASP A 255 0.90 10.65 -4.16
CA ASP A 255 -0.08 11.75 -4.02
C ASP A 255 -1.40 11.24 -3.43
N GLU A 256 -1.93 10.14 -3.98
CA GLU A 256 -3.22 9.60 -3.53
C GLU A 256 -3.44 8.14 -3.92
N ILE A 257 -4.35 7.50 -3.18
CA ILE A 257 -4.92 6.19 -3.47
C ILE A 257 -6.45 6.35 -3.49
N ARG A 258 -7.09 5.91 -4.58
CA ARG A 258 -8.53 6.00 -4.80
C ARG A 258 -9.10 4.65 -5.21
N ALA A 259 -10.40 4.48 -5.00
CA ALA A 259 -11.20 3.45 -5.65
C ALA A 259 -12.08 4.11 -6.71
N VAL A 260 -12.07 3.56 -7.91
CA VAL A 260 -12.72 4.15 -9.10
C VAL A 260 -13.34 3.08 -9.99
N ASN A 261 -14.21 3.49 -10.91
CA ASN A 261 -14.83 2.62 -11.90
C ASN A 261 -14.40 2.99 -13.33
N ASP A 262 -14.80 2.19 -14.32
CA ASP A 262 -14.46 2.40 -15.74
C ASP A 262 -14.77 3.82 -16.23
N GLU A 263 -15.88 4.40 -15.77
CA GLU A 263 -16.32 5.75 -16.10
C GLU A 263 -15.35 6.85 -15.64
N ASP A 264 -14.50 6.56 -14.67
CA ASP A 264 -13.55 7.51 -14.06
C ASP A 264 -12.13 7.38 -14.62
N VAL A 265 -11.84 6.27 -15.32
CA VAL A 265 -10.52 6.00 -15.88
C VAL A 265 -10.31 6.86 -17.12
N ARG A 266 -9.35 7.79 -17.04
CA ARG A 266 -8.93 8.58 -18.21
C ARG A 266 -8.15 7.68 -19.17
N ARG A 267 -8.77 7.36 -20.31
CA ARG A 267 -8.13 6.66 -21.43
C ARG A 267 -7.23 7.58 -22.24
#